data_AF-A0A1D1V4Q2-F1
#
_entry.id   AF-A0A1D1V4Q2-F1
#
_cell.length_a   1.000
_cell.length_b   1.000
_cell.length_c   1.000
_cell.angle_alpha   90.00
_cell.angle_beta   90.00
_cell.angle_gamma   90.00
#
_symmetry.space_group_name_H-M   'P 1'
#
loop_
_entity.id
_entity.type
_entity.pdbx_description
1 polymer ?
#
loop_
_entity_poly.entity_id
_entity_poly.type
_entity_poly.pdbx_seq_one_letter_code
_entity_poly.pdbx_strand_id
1 'polypeptide(L)'
;MNFSSVLNYSPGNISALNPITWDSAVRYTLFIQVGGLLTNGSLVYLFRRHRSLFTPFTIYIFNLCLVNLGCCLLFYPVETINDLYDSWWLGSTLCTWYQYITYMFDGSMCNAHALIALNREQRPIDFALFTSRRCLQLKTLKSNRGILGLSLMTFSELVLYCPVGIYYTLVLFNVNVPSEVYAVVADMFELTAVLDPIWFIFALKDIRHQFRQTFFSCQG
;
A
#
# COMPACT_ATOMS: atom_id res chain seq x y z
N MET A 1 -10.69 -9.24 11.81
CA MET A 1 -10.58 -9.59 13.26
C MET A 1 -11.93 -9.78 13.91
N ASN A 2 -12.06 -10.80 14.77
CA ASN A 2 -13.21 -10.98 15.66
C ASN A 2 -12.97 -10.15 16.93
N PHE A 3 -13.79 -9.11 17.17
CA PHE A 3 -13.71 -8.21 18.34
C PHE A 3 -13.68 -8.96 19.69
N SER A 4 -14.16 -10.20 19.70
CA SER A 4 -14.19 -11.11 20.86
C SER A 4 -12.81 -11.51 21.40
N SER A 5 -11.74 -11.39 20.62
CA SER A 5 -10.36 -11.71 21.06
C SER A 5 -9.78 -10.67 22.02
N VAL A 6 -10.20 -9.41 21.91
CA VAL A 6 -9.72 -8.28 22.74
C VAL A 6 -10.33 -8.33 24.15
N LEU A 7 -11.56 -8.81 24.28
CA LEU A 7 -12.27 -8.89 25.56
C LEU A 7 -11.88 -10.12 26.40
N ASN A 8 -11.19 -11.09 25.81
CA ASN A 8 -10.74 -12.32 26.46
C ASN A 8 -9.22 -12.35 26.67
N TYR A 9 -8.61 -11.21 27.03
CA TYR A 9 -7.25 -11.21 27.56
C TYR A 9 -7.26 -11.93 28.93
N SER A 10 -7.01 -13.24 28.89
CA SER A 10 -6.55 -13.99 30.04
C SER A 10 -5.02 -14.00 29.97
N PRO A 11 -4.28 -13.67 31.05
CA PRO A 11 -2.84 -13.88 31.08
C PRO A 11 -2.58 -15.38 30.99
N GLY A 12 -2.54 -15.91 29.76
CA GLY A 12 -2.31 -17.31 29.48
C GLY A 12 -0.89 -17.69 29.87
N ASN A 13 -0.75 -18.83 30.54
CA ASN A 13 0.54 -19.48 30.68
C ASN A 13 1.15 -19.66 29.29
N ILE A 14 2.30 -19.02 29.05
CA ILE A 14 3.10 -19.09 27.80
C ILE A 14 3.33 -20.56 27.37
N SER A 15 3.30 -21.49 28.33
CA SER A 15 3.42 -22.93 28.19
C SER A 15 2.27 -23.64 27.45
N ALA A 16 1.15 -22.97 27.16
CA ALA A 16 -0.01 -23.51 26.45
C ALA A 16 -0.21 -22.93 25.03
N LEU A 17 0.78 -22.17 24.52
CA LEU A 17 0.79 -21.74 23.13
C LEU A 17 1.10 -22.95 22.24
N ASN A 18 0.09 -23.45 21.52
CA ASN A 18 0.31 -24.39 20.42
C ASN A 18 1.13 -23.66 19.33
N PRO A 19 2.36 -24.10 19.00
CA PRO A 19 3.22 -23.35 18.09
C PRO A 19 3.11 -23.79 16.62
N ILE A 20 3.16 -22.78 15.74
CA ILE A 20 3.75 -22.73 14.39
C ILE A 20 3.20 -23.74 13.38
N THR A 21 2.09 -23.37 12.75
CA THR A 21 1.76 -23.85 11.41
C THR A 21 2.20 -22.80 10.40
N TRP A 22 3.17 -23.14 9.54
CA TRP A 22 3.47 -22.37 8.34
C TRP A 22 2.30 -22.52 7.37
N ASP A 23 1.23 -21.79 7.62
CA ASP A 23 0.06 -21.81 6.77
C ASP A 23 0.31 -21.01 5.48
N SER A 24 -0.59 -21.14 4.50
CA SER A 24 -0.57 -20.33 3.28
C SER A 24 -0.55 -18.83 3.57
N ALA A 25 -1.28 -18.37 4.60
CA ALA A 25 -1.32 -16.97 5.00
C ALA A 25 0.07 -16.43 5.35
N VAL A 26 0.78 -17.08 6.29
CA VAL A 26 2.14 -16.68 6.71
C VAL A 26 3.11 -16.58 5.53
N ARG A 27 3.07 -17.55 4.59
CA ARG A 27 3.92 -17.51 3.38
C ARG A 27 3.59 -16.32 2.49
N TYR A 28 2.31 -15.99 2.39
CA TYR A 28 1.81 -14.92 1.55
C TYR A 28 2.11 -13.53 2.14
N THR A 29 1.87 -13.33 3.45
CA THR A 29 2.22 -12.10 4.17
C THR A 29 3.73 -11.83 4.13
N LEU A 30 4.57 -12.86 4.27
CA LEU A 30 6.02 -12.73 4.11
C LEU A 30 6.42 -12.34 2.69
N PHE A 31 5.77 -12.91 1.67
CA PHE A 31 6.01 -12.52 0.28
C PHE A 31 5.64 -11.04 0.06
N ILE A 32 4.50 -10.59 0.57
CA ILE A 32 4.09 -9.18 0.50
C ILE A 32 5.09 -8.30 1.23
N GLN A 33 5.52 -8.68 2.43
CA GLN A 33 6.44 -7.88 3.22
C GLN A 33 7.78 -7.69 2.51
N VAL A 34 8.39 -8.78 2.01
CA VAL A 34 9.66 -8.71 1.28
C VAL A 34 9.47 -7.96 -0.04
N GLY A 35 8.42 -8.29 -0.80
CA GLY A 35 8.09 -7.63 -2.06
C GLY A 35 7.88 -6.13 -1.89
N GLY A 36 7.09 -5.74 -0.90
CA GLY A 36 6.76 -4.36 -0.56
C GLY A 36 8.00 -3.58 -0.12
N LEU A 37 8.85 -4.14 0.73
CA LEU A 37 10.14 -3.52 1.11
C LEU A 37 11.02 -3.27 -0.11
N LEU A 38 11.15 -4.27 -0.98
CA LEU A 38 12.00 -4.17 -2.17
C LEU A 38 11.46 -3.15 -3.17
N THR A 39 10.17 -3.21 -3.52
CA THR A 39 9.60 -2.35 -4.57
C THR A 39 9.45 -0.91 -4.09
N ASN A 40 8.88 -0.68 -2.90
CA ASN A 40 8.74 0.67 -2.35
C ASN A 40 10.10 1.27 -1.96
N GLY A 41 10.99 0.46 -1.38
CA GLY A 41 12.35 0.86 -1.02
C GLY A 41 13.17 1.28 -2.25
N SER A 42 13.06 0.50 -3.34
CA SER A 42 13.72 0.83 -4.61
C SER A 42 13.23 2.16 -5.20
N LEU A 43 11.93 2.45 -5.15
CA LEU A 43 11.40 3.74 -5.61
C LEU A 43 11.84 4.90 -4.72
N VAL A 44 11.75 4.76 -3.38
CA VAL A 44 12.22 5.78 -2.44
C VAL A 44 13.70 6.09 -2.65
N TYR A 45 14.52 5.05 -2.82
CA TYR A 45 15.93 5.20 -3.16
C TYR A 45 16.12 5.95 -4.48
N LEU A 46 15.37 5.59 -5.52
CA LEU A 46 15.44 6.23 -6.84
C LEU A 46 15.09 7.72 -6.78
N PHE A 47 14.00 8.09 -6.10
CA PHE A 47 13.59 9.48 -5.92
C PHE A 47 14.62 10.29 -5.12
N ARG A 48 15.22 9.68 -4.09
CA ARG A 48 16.31 10.30 -3.32
C ARG A 48 17.57 10.51 -4.16
N ARG A 49 17.94 9.52 -4.97
CA ARG A 49 19.14 9.55 -5.83
C ARG A 49 19.02 10.56 -6.96
N HIS A 50 17.83 10.68 -7.56
CA HIS A 50 17.55 11.52 -8.72
C HIS A 50 16.51 12.57 -8.37
N ARG A 51 16.96 13.68 -7.78
CA ARG A 51 16.08 14.80 -7.38
C ARG A 51 15.27 15.39 -8.54
N SER A 52 15.73 15.23 -9.79
CA SER A 52 15.02 15.63 -11.01
C SER A 52 13.70 14.89 -11.24
N LEU A 53 13.48 13.75 -10.57
CA LEU A 53 12.23 13.00 -10.61
C LEU A 53 11.13 13.63 -9.74
N PHE A 54 11.46 14.57 -8.85
CA PHE A 54 10.45 15.28 -8.04
C PHE A 54 9.70 16.29 -8.90
N THR A 55 8.42 16.01 -9.07
CA THR A 55 7.42 16.85 -9.73
C THR A 55 6.23 16.97 -8.79
N PRO A 56 5.33 17.95 -8.99
CA PRO A 56 4.12 18.07 -8.17
C PRO A 56 3.29 16.78 -8.11
N PHE A 57 3.32 15.94 -9.14
CA PHE A 57 2.62 14.65 -9.15
C PHE A 57 3.40 13.54 -8.43
N THR A 58 4.71 13.43 -8.67
CA THR A 58 5.52 12.31 -8.15
C THR A 58 5.81 12.42 -6.65
N ILE A 59 5.60 13.58 -6.03
CA ILE A 59 5.68 13.72 -4.56
C ILE A 59 4.62 12.87 -3.84
N TYR A 60 3.42 12.72 -4.42
CA TYR A 60 2.37 11.88 -3.87
C TYR A 60 2.73 10.39 -3.96
N ILE A 61 3.39 9.98 -5.05
CA ILE A 61 3.92 8.63 -5.22
C ILE A 61 5.01 8.35 -4.19
N PHE A 62 5.91 9.32 -3.97
CA PHE A 62 6.94 9.21 -2.93
C PHE A 62 6.32 9.08 -1.54
N ASN A 63 5.27 9.85 -1.23
CA ASN A 63 4.53 9.75 0.03
C ASN A 63 3.91 8.36 0.20
N LEU A 64 3.20 7.85 -0.82
CA LEU A 64 2.62 6.50 -0.79
C LEU A 64 3.68 5.43 -0.53
N CYS A 65 4.85 5.51 -1.21
CA CYS A 65 5.94 4.57 -0.98
C CYS A 65 6.49 4.61 0.45
N LEU A 66 6.54 5.79 1.08
CA LEU A 66 6.96 5.91 2.49
C LEU A 66 5.94 5.31 3.44
N VAL A 67 4.64 5.52 3.19
CA VAL A 67 3.55 4.90 3.97
C VAL A 67 3.63 3.38 3.86
N ASN A 68 3.76 2.84 2.64
CA ASN A 68 3.89 1.39 2.40
C ASN A 68 5.13 0.79 3.08
N LEU A 69 6.26 1.51 3.09
CA LEU A 69 7.44 1.08 3.86
C LEU A 69 7.17 1.06 5.37
N GLY A 70 6.44 2.06 5.88
CA GLY A 70 5.97 2.07 7.27
C GLY A 70 5.16 0.83 7.61
N CYS A 71 4.20 0.45 6.75
CA CYS A 71 3.41 -0.78 6.92
C CYS A 71 4.31 -2.02 6.95
N CYS A 72 5.24 -2.12 5.99
CA CYS A 72 6.13 -3.28 5.90
C CYS A 72 7.06 -3.44 7.10
N LEU A 73 7.41 -2.34 7.77
CA LEU A 73 8.34 -2.32 8.89
C LEU A 73 7.66 -2.39 10.26
N LEU A 74 6.43 -1.89 10.39
CA LEU A 74 5.76 -1.75 11.68
C LEU A 74 4.52 -2.65 11.80
N PHE A 75 3.74 -2.81 10.73
CA PHE A 75 2.48 -3.56 10.75
C PHE A 75 2.67 -5.02 10.37
N TYR A 76 3.17 -5.32 9.16
CA TYR A 76 3.31 -6.68 8.66
C TYR A 76 4.18 -7.63 9.52
N PRO A 77 5.24 -7.19 10.22
CA PRO A 77 5.96 -8.09 11.11
C PRO A 77 5.09 -8.58 12.28
N VAL A 78 4.28 -7.68 12.85
CA VAL A 78 3.40 -8.03 13.97
C VAL A 78 2.23 -8.87 13.48
N GLU A 79 1.71 -8.60 12.29
CA GLU A 79 0.69 -9.43 11.64
C GLU A 79 1.19 -10.85 11.41
N THR A 80 2.38 -11.00 10.81
CA THR A 80 3.00 -12.30 10.56
C THR A 80 3.21 -13.07 11.87
N ILE A 81 3.60 -12.38 12.95
CA ILE A 81 3.72 -13.00 14.28
C ILE A 81 2.35 -13.41 14.80
N ASN A 82 1.32 -12.58 14.65
CA ASN A 82 -0.04 -12.91 15.04
C ASN A 82 -0.55 -14.15 14.30
N ASP A 83 -0.29 -14.28 13.00
CA ASP A 83 -0.71 -15.43 12.18
C ASP A 83 -0.01 -16.75 12.53
N LEU A 84 1.12 -16.69 13.26
CA LEU A 84 1.81 -17.89 13.75
C LEU A 84 1.13 -18.52 14.97
N TYR A 85 0.18 -17.83 15.60
CA TYR A 85 -0.49 -18.27 16.82
C TYR A 85 -2.01 -18.07 16.73
N ASP A 86 -2.79 -19.03 17.23
CA ASP A 86 -4.26 -18.96 17.18
C ASP A 86 -4.88 -17.86 18.06
N SER A 87 -4.09 -17.20 18.91
CA SER A 87 -4.58 -16.21 19.86
C SER A 87 -3.56 -15.09 20.11
N TRP A 88 -4.06 -13.87 20.35
CA TRP A 88 -3.24 -12.72 20.68
C TRP A 88 -2.59 -12.84 22.06
N TRP A 89 -1.26 -12.99 22.10
CA TRP A 89 -0.51 -13.23 23.33
C TRP A 89 0.46 -12.09 23.72
N LEU A 90 0.67 -11.11 22.83
CA LEU A 90 1.62 -10.00 23.01
C LEU A 90 1.18 -8.96 24.06
N GLY A 91 0.05 -9.17 24.72
CA GLY A 91 -0.49 -8.30 25.75
C GLY A 91 -1.33 -7.14 25.21
N SER A 92 -2.03 -6.46 26.12
CA SER A 92 -3.00 -5.40 25.78
C SER A 92 -2.35 -4.17 25.16
N THR A 93 -1.18 -3.74 25.63
CA THR A 93 -0.47 -2.57 25.08
C THR A 93 -0.11 -2.77 23.61
N LEU A 94 0.43 -3.94 23.24
CA LEU A 94 0.74 -4.24 21.84
C LEU A 94 -0.53 -4.44 21.02
N CYS A 95 -1.61 -4.96 21.60
CA CYS A 95 -2.91 -5.06 20.91
C CYS A 95 -3.43 -3.68 20.50
N THR A 96 -3.43 -2.72 21.43
CA THR A 96 -3.88 -1.35 21.15
C THR A 96 -2.97 -0.65 20.14
N TRP A 97 -1.66 -0.84 20.28
CA TRP A 97 -0.70 -0.28 19.33
C TRP A 97 -0.91 -0.85 17.92
N TYR A 98 -1.05 -2.17 17.81
CA TYR A 98 -1.27 -2.88 16.56
C TYR A 98 -2.56 -2.38 15.87
N GLN A 99 -3.68 -2.28 16.59
CA GLN A 99 -4.91 -1.70 16.04
C GLN A 99 -4.73 -0.26 15.57
N TYR A 100 -4.05 0.56 16.39
CA TYR A 100 -3.80 1.96 16.05
C TYR A 100 -3.02 2.10 14.74
N ILE A 101 -1.94 1.33 14.57
CA ILE A 101 -1.14 1.40 13.35
C ILE A 101 -1.90 0.90 12.13
N THR A 102 -2.73 -0.16 12.25
CA THR A 102 -3.57 -0.64 11.14
C THR A 102 -4.45 0.48 10.60
N TYR A 103 -5.25 1.12 11.46
CA TYR A 103 -6.13 2.19 11.03
C TYR A 103 -5.39 3.44 10.52
N MET A 104 -4.26 3.78 11.16
CA MET A 104 -3.45 4.92 10.74
C MET A 104 -2.88 4.71 9.34
N PHE A 105 -2.34 3.52 9.06
CA PHE A 105 -1.72 3.21 7.78
C PHE A 105 -2.75 3.01 6.67
N ASP A 106 -3.86 2.30 6.93
CA ASP A 106 -4.95 2.13 5.97
C ASP A 106 -5.53 3.50 5.56
N GLY A 107 -5.79 4.37 6.54
CA GLY A 107 -6.26 5.74 6.26
C GLY A 107 -5.23 6.57 5.50
N SER A 108 -3.94 6.39 5.79
CA SER A 108 -2.85 7.09 5.09
C SER A 108 -2.73 6.64 3.63
N MET A 109 -2.85 5.34 3.37
CA MET A 109 -2.91 4.77 2.03
C MET A 109 -4.12 5.34 1.28
N CYS A 110 -5.33 5.26 1.84
CA CYS A 110 -6.55 5.85 1.25
C CYS A 110 -6.34 7.30 0.81
N ASN A 111 -5.81 8.11 1.72
CA ASN A 111 -5.57 9.53 1.48
C ASN A 111 -4.52 9.75 0.40
N ALA A 112 -3.47 8.93 0.35
CA ALA A 112 -2.47 8.99 -0.69
C ALA A 112 -3.07 8.61 -2.07
N HIS A 113 -3.85 7.54 -2.18
CA HIS A 113 -4.54 7.18 -3.43
C HIS A 113 -5.53 8.27 -3.85
N ALA A 114 -6.29 8.85 -2.91
CA ALA A 114 -7.19 9.97 -3.17
C ALA A 114 -6.45 11.21 -3.69
N LEU A 115 -5.31 11.57 -3.08
CA LEU A 115 -4.49 12.69 -3.54
C LEU A 115 -3.91 12.44 -4.95
N ILE A 116 -3.47 11.22 -5.23
CA ILE A 116 -2.99 10.82 -6.56
C ILE A 116 -4.12 10.94 -7.59
N ALA A 117 -5.35 10.54 -7.24
CA ALA A 117 -6.53 10.67 -8.08
C ALA A 117 -6.95 12.12 -8.30
N LEU A 118 -7.02 12.94 -7.24
CA LEU A 118 -7.41 14.35 -7.34
C LEU A 118 -6.40 15.17 -8.15
N ASN A 119 -5.10 14.98 -7.92
CA ASN A 119 -4.07 15.67 -8.70
C ASN A 119 -4.07 15.24 -10.19
N ARG A 120 -4.70 14.11 -10.53
CA ARG A 120 -4.92 13.68 -11.91
C ARG A 120 -6.13 14.38 -12.53
N GLU A 121 -7.19 14.60 -11.76
CA GLU A 121 -8.45 15.23 -12.19
C GLU A 121 -8.40 16.77 -12.18
N GLN A 122 -7.52 17.37 -11.38
CA GLN A 122 -7.22 18.80 -11.43
C GLN A 122 -6.46 19.17 -12.73
N ARG A 123 -7.21 19.26 -13.83
CA ARG A 123 -6.88 20.09 -14.98
C ARG A 123 -8.18 20.86 -15.29
N PRO A 124 -8.36 22.15 -14.91
CA PRO A 124 -7.45 23.24 -15.25
C PRO A 124 -7.56 24.53 -14.37
N ILE A 125 -7.58 24.48 -13.02
CA ILE A 125 -7.79 25.73 -12.23
C ILE A 125 -6.49 26.45 -11.86
N ASP A 126 -5.39 25.76 -11.56
CA ASP A 126 -4.13 26.42 -11.18
C ASP A 126 -3.30 26.94 -12.37
N PHE A 127 -3.52 26.41 -13.58
CA PHE A 127 -2.79 26.89 -14.76
C PHE A 127 -3.24 28.30 -15.18
N ALA A 128 -4.43 28.75 -14.78
CA ALA A 128 -4.91 30.10 -15.06
C ALA A 128 -4.29 31.16 -14.13
N LEU A 129 -3.91 30.80 -12.90
CA LEU A 129 -3.34 31.76 -11.94
C LEU A 129 -1.81 31.89 -12.03
N PHE A 130 -1.09 30.84 -12.42
CA PHE A 130 0.38 30.89 -12.45
C PHE A 130 0.98 31.36 -13.79
N THR A 131 0.21 31.36 -14.87
CA THR A 131 0.72 31.59 -16.23
C THR A 131 0.48 33.01 -16.75
N SER A 132 0.56 34.02 -15.86
CA SER A 132 0.54 35.43 -16.26
C SER A 132 1.84 35.88 -16.96
N ARG A 133 2.94 35.10 -16.99
CA ARG A 133 4.23 35.63 -17.49
C ARG A 133 5.02 34.92 -18.58
N ARG A 134 4.73 33.70 -19.04
CA ARG A 134 5.48 33.14 -20.19
C ARG A 134 4.65 32.23 -21.09
N CYS A 135 4.13 32.85 -22.15
CA CYS A 135 4.01 32.31 -23.52
C CYS A 135 3.71 30.82 -23.67
N LEU A 136 2.45 30.55 -24.04
CA LEU A 136 2.08 29.84 -25.27
C LEU A 136 3.11 28.81 -25.77
N GLN A 137 3.11 27.64 -25.14
CA GLN A 137 3.49 26.39 -25.79
C GLN A 137 2.39 25.36 -25.49
N LEU A 138 1.35 25.40 -26.32
CA LEU A 138 0.53 24.22 -26.61
C LEU A 138 1.47 23.11 -27.11
N LYS A 139 2.02 22.33 -26.20
CA LYS A 139 2.73 21.09 -26.51
C LYS A 139 1.87 19.89 -26.13
N THR A 140 1.17 19.45 -27.18
CA THR A 140 1.00 18.05 -27.58
C THR A 140 0.11 17.17 -26.68
N LEU A 141 -0.96 16.66 -27.27
CA LEU A 141 -1.68 15.45 -26.87
C LEU A 141 -0.65 14.33 -26.56
N LYS A 142 -0.36 14.13 -25.28
CA LYS A 142 0.73 13.27 -24.81
C LYS A 142 0.23 11.83 -24.63
N SER A 143 0.46 11.01 -25.66
CA SER A 143 0.61 9.53 -25.64
C SER A 143 -0.45 8.69 -24.90
N ASN A 144 -1.29 7.95 -25.65
CA ASN A 144 -2.24 6.95 -25.17
C ASN A 144 -1.70 5.92 -24.15
N ARG A 145 -0.37 5.73 -24.04
CA ARG A 145 0.24 4.76 -23.11
C ARG A 145 0.24 5.21 -21.65
N GLY A 146 0.26 6.52 -21.38
CA GLY A 146 0.17 7.05 -20.01
C GLY A 146 -1.22 6.84 -19.41
N ILE A 147 -2.26 6.88 -20.25
CA ILE A 147 -3.65 6.61 -19.85
C ILE A 147 -3.82 5.14 -19.48
N LEU A 148 -3.26 4.21 -20.28
CA LEU A 148 -3.37 2.77 -20.03
C LEU A 148 -2.75 2.35 -18.69
N GLY A 149 -1.53 2.81 -18.39
CA GLY A 149 -0.86 2.48 -17.12
C GLY A 149 -1.62 2.98 -15.91
N LEU A 150 -2.26 4.15 -16.03
CA LEU A 150 -3.06 4.71 -14.94
C LEU A 150 -4.43 4.04 -14.80
N SER A 151 -5.08 3.67 -15.91
CA SER A 151 -6.34 2.91 -15.85
C SER A 151 -6.13 1.52 -15.27
N LEU A 152 -5.00 0.87 -15.59
CA LEU A 152 -4.62 -0.42 -14.98
C LEU A 152 -4.41 -0.30 -13.47
N MET A 153 -3.76 0.77 -13.02
CA MET A 153 -3.59 1.07 -11.61
C MET A 153 -4.94 1.28 -10.92
N THR A 154 -5.82 2.15 -11.45
CA THR A 154 -7.15 2.37 -10.86
C THR A 154 -8.00 1.10 -10.85
N PHE A 155 -7.87 0.26 -11.88
CA PHE A 155 -8.58 -1.02 -11.94
C PHE A 155 -8.03 -2.02 -10.93
N SER A 156 -6.71 -2.14 -10.76
CA SER A 156 -6.12 -3.03 -9.75
C SER A 156 -6.52 -2.60 -8.34
N GLU A 157 -6.53 -1.31 -8.06
CA GLU A 157 -7.03 -0.76 -6.79
C GLU A 157 -8.49 -1.16 -6.57
N LEU A 158 -9.35 -0.99 -7.56
CA LEU A 158 -10.76 -1.36 -7.41
C LEU A 158 -10.96 -2.87 -7.14
N VAL A 159 -10.17 -3.73 -7.77
CA VAL A 159 -10.28 -5.19 -7.58
C VAL A 159 -9.71 -5.64 -6.24
N LEU A 160 -8.61 -5.04 -5.79
CA LEU A 160 -7.89 -5.46 -4.58
C LEU A 160 -8.39 -4.75 -3.32
N TYR A 161 -8.87 -3.51 -3.44
CA TYR A 161 -9.33 -2.68 -2.34
C TYR A 161 -10.84 -2.85 -2.08
N CYS A 162 -11.69 -2.96 -3.11
CA CYS A 162 -13.14 -2.99 -2.92
C CYS A 162 -13.66 -4.15 -2.02
N PRO A 163 -13.12 -5.39 -2.12
CA PRO A 163 -13.58 -6.50 -1.30
C PRO A 163 -13.48 -6.24 0.21
N VAL A 164 -12.42 -5.57 0.68
CA VAL A 164 -12.25 -5.27 2.10
C VAL A 164 -13.32 -4.30 2.60
N GLY A 165 -13.66 -3.29 1.79
CA GLY A 165 -14.71 -2.33 2.11
C GLY A 165 -16.10 -2.98 2.17
N ILE A 166 -16.39 -3.90 1.23
CA ILE A 166 -17.64 -4.67 1.24
C ILE A 166 -17.71 -5.57 2.48
N TYR A 167 -16.61 -6.28 2.81
CA TYR A 167 -16.55 -7.15 3.98
C TYR A 167 -16.89 -6.38 5.27
N TYR A 168 -16.20 -5.27 5.54
CA TYR A 168 -16.46 -4.47 6.74
C TYR A 168 -17.87 -3.86 6.76
N THR A 169 -18.40 -3.49 5.59
CA THR A 169 -19.79 -3.00 5.48
C THR A 169 -20.78 -4.10 5.85
N LEU A 170 -20.61 -5.32 5.35
CA LEU A 170 -21.49 -6.45 5.68
C LEU A 170 -21.45 -6.80 7.16
N VAL A 171 -20.26 -6.83 7.76
CA VAL A 171 -20.08 -7.05 9.20
C VAL A 171 -20.78 -5.95 10.01
N LEU A 172 -20.68 -4.68 9.59
CA LEU A 172 -21.36 -3.56 10.24
C LEU A 172 -22.89 -3.70 10.23
N PHE A 173 -23.46 -4.28 9.17
CA PHE A 173 -24.89 -4.58 9.06
C PHE A 173 -25.30 -5.93 9.72
N ASN A 174 -24.43 -6.52 10.55
CA ASN A 174 -24.65 -7.81 11.22
C ASN A 174 -24.91 -8.98 10.26
N VAL A 175 -24.38 -8.92 9.04
CA VAL A 175 -24.39 -10.07 8.13
C VAL A 175 -23.32 -11.05 8.57
N ASN A 176 -23.69 -12.31 8.80
CA ASN A 176 -22.75 -13.36 9.18
C ASN A 176 -21.89 -13.75 7.98
N VAL A 177 -20.65 -13.26 7.93
CA VAL A 177 -19.66 -13.60 6.90
C VAL A 177 -18.65 -14.58 7.51
N PRO A 178 -18.30 -15.67 6.82
CA PRO A 178 -17.29 -16.62 7.32
C PRO A 178 -15.95 -15.93 7.58
N SER A 179 -15.28 -16.30 8.68
CA SER A 179 -13.97 -15.74 9.06
C SER A 179 -12.88 -16.00 8.03
N GLU A 180 -12.98 -17.06 7.24
CA GLU A 180 -12.05 -17.38 6.16
C GLU A 180 -12.03 -16.31 5.06
N VAL A 181 -13.17 -15.66 4.81
CA VAL A 181 -13.28 -14.59 3.81
C VAL A 181 -12.42 -13.39 4.20
N TYR A 182 -12.28 -13.12 5.50
CA TYR A 182 -11.46 -12.02 6.01
C TYR A 182 -10.00 -12.15 5.60
N ALA A 183 -9.40 -13.34 5.78
CA ALA A 183 -8.01 -13.59 5.43
C ALA A 183 -7.77 -13.31 3.95
N VAL A 184 -8.64 -13.83 3.08
CA VAL A 184 -8.53 -13.62 1.63
C VAL A 184 -8.65 -12.15 1.25
N VAL A 185 -9.61 -11.40 1.81
CA VAL A 185 -9.77 -9.97 1.45
C VAL A 185 -8.66 -9.10 2.02
N ALA A 186 -8.10 -9.45 3.19
CA ALA A 186 -6.94 -8.78 3.76
C ALA A 186 -5.70 -9.01 2.88
N ASP A 187 -5.43 -10.25 2.51
CA ASP A 187 -4.35 -10.65 1.60
C ASP A 187 -4.42 -9.92 0.24
N MET A 188 -5.63 -9.76 -0.30
CA MET A 188 -5.84 -9.00 -1.55
C MET A 188 -5.50 -7.52 -1.36
N PHE A 189 -5.96 -6.91 -0.27
CA PHE A 189 -5.68 -5.53 0.06
C PHE A 189 -4.18 -5.30 0.24
N GLU A 190 -3.48 -6.15 0.99
CA GLU A 190 -2.06 -5.99 1.26
C GLU A 190 -1.17 -6.13 0.01
N LEU A 191 -1.61 -6.90 -0.99
CA LEU A 191 -0.91 -7.04 -2.26
C LEU A 191 -0.74 -5.71 -3.01
N THR A 192 -1.64 -4.74 -2.78
CA THR A 192 -1.54 -3.39 -3.36
C THR A 192 -0.19 -2.74 -3.07
N ALA A 193 0.32 -2.89 -1.84
CA ALA A 193 1.61 -2.32 -1.44
C ALA A 193 2.77 -2.81 -2.32
N VAL A 194 2.69 -4.02 -2.89
CA VAL A 194 3.69 -4.55 -3.83
C VAL A 194 3.45 -4.04 -5.25
N LEU A 195 2.19 -3.99 -5.67
CA LEU A 195 1.78 -3.70 -7.04
C LEU A 195 1.86 -2.20 -7.40
N ASP A 196 1.57 -1.28 -6.48
CA ASP A 196 1.55 0.16 -6.82
C ASP A 196 2.89 0.66 -7.35
N PRO A 197 4.04 0.38 -6.69
CA PRO A 197 5.35 0.74 -7.23
C PRO A 197 5.61 0.17 -8.63
N ILE A 198 5.18 -1.07 -8.87
CA ILE A 198 5.35 -1.75 -10.16
C ILE A 198 4.56 -1.01 -11.24
N TRP A 199 3.30 -0.67 -10.95
CA TRP A 199 2.47 0.11 -11.86
C TRP A 199 3.03 1.49 -12.12
N PHE A 200 3.55 2.21 -11.11
CA PHE A 200 4.19 3.50 -11.31
C PHE A 200 5.43 3.40 -12.20
N ILE A 201 6.27 2.38 -12.01
CA ILE A 201 7.44 2.14 -12.86
C ILE A 201 7.01 1.89 -14.31
N PHE A 202 5.92 1.15 -14.55
CA PHE A 202 5.45 0.91 -15.92
C PHE A 202 4.76 2.12 -16.55
N ALA A 203 3.97 2.86 -15.78
CA ALA A 203 3.18 3.99 -16.23
C ALA A 203 4.04 5.25 -16.51
N LEU A 204 5.06 5.50 -15.68
CA LEU A 204 5.85 6.73 -15.72
C LEU A 204 7.20 6.50 -16.40
N LYS A 205 7.31 6.99 -17.64
CA LYS A 205 8.50 6.80 -18.49
C LYS A 205 9.78 7.30 -17.83
N ASP A 206 9.72 8.44 -17.14
CA ASP A 206 10.90 9.06 -16.51
C ASP A 206 11.41 8.18 -15.36
N ILE A 207 10.51 7.69 -14.50
CA ILE A 207 10.83 6.72 -13.44
C ILE A 207 11.38 5.43 -14.06
N ARG A 208 10.70 4.88 -15.07
CA ARG A 208 11.12 3.63 -15.73
C ARG A 208 12.54 3.72 -16.29
N HIS A 209 12.84 4.82 -16.94
CA HIS A 209 14.15 5.05 -17.54
C HIS A 209 15.23 5.12 -16.47
N GLN A 210 15.03 5.94 -15.43
CA GLN A 210 15.97 6.06 -14.32
C GLN A 210 16.12 4.76 -13.52
N PHE A 211 15.03 4.00 -13.35
CA PHE A 211 15.04 2.69 -12.71
C PHE A 211 15.93 1.71 -13.48
N ARG A 212 15.77 1.62 -14.81
CA ARG A 212 16.63 0.79 -15.65
C ARG A 212 18.09 1.21 -15.62
N GLN A 213 18.36 2.52 -15.62
CA GLN A 213 19.71 3.03 -15.52
C GLN A 213 20.37 2.73 -14.17
N THR A 214 19.59 2.71 -13.09
CA THR A 214 20.13 2.53 -11.74
C THR A 214 20.30 1.06 -11.35
N PHE A 215 19.35 0.20 -11.71
CA PHE A 215 19.32 -1.20 -11.27
C PHE A 215 19.77 -2.22 -12.33
N PHE A 216 19.67 -1.89 -13.62
CA PHE A 216 19.99 -2.83 -14.72
C PHE A 216 21.16 -2.41 -15.60
N SER A 217 21.63 -1.16 -15.51
CA SER A 217 22.88 -0.80 -16.18
C SER A 217 24.02 -1.20 -15.27
N CYS A 218 24.76 -2.24 -15.67
CA CYS A 218 26.07 -2.52 -15.09
C CYS A 218 26.91 -1.25 -15.23
N GLN A 219 27.22 -0.60 -14.11
CA GLN A 219 28.35 0.31 -14.07
C GLN A 219 29.60 -0.54 -14.27
N GLY A 220 30.07 -0.59 -15.52
CA GLY A 220 31.45 -0.94 -15.83
C GLY A 220 32.38 0.17 -15.40
#